data_AF-A0ABC9WML8-F1
#
_entry.id   AF-A0ABC9WML8-F1
#
_cell.length_a   1.000
_cell.length_b   1.000
_cell.length_c   1.000
_cell.angle_alpha   90.00
_cell.angle_beta   90.00
_cell.angle_gamma   90.00
#
_symmetry.space_group_name_H-M   'P 1'
#
loop_
_entity.id
_entity.type
_entity.pdbx_description
1 polymer ?
#
loop_
_entity_poly.entity_id
_entity_poly.type
_entity_poly.pdbx_seq_one_letter_code
_entity_poly.pdbx_strand_id
1 'polypeptide(L)'
;MEQLILETISRHIKDKKIITSSQHGFTKGKSCLTNLINFQDEMTGLVDEGRAVNIVSLDFSKAFDTVSYKILIDKLLMYGLAEQTMRWIENWINSRAQSCDQRHEVWLAASN
;
A
#
# COMPACT_ATOMS: atom_id res chain seq x y z
N MET A 1 -5.12 -9.20 16.50
CA MET A 1 -4.03 -8.20 16.70
C MET A 1 -3.81 -7.38 15.44
N GLU A 2 -3.60 -7.99 14.27
CA GLU A 2 -3.39 -7.25 13.00
C GLU A 2 -4.55 -6.29 12.66
N GLN A 3 -5.80 -6.70 12.87
CA GLN A 3 -6.97 -5.83 12.66
C GLN A 3 -6.95 -4.57 13.53
N LEU A 4 -6.55 -4.69 14.80
CA LEU A 4 -6.43 -3.54 15.70
C LEU A 4 -5.35 -2.55 15.24
N ILE A 5 -4.21 -3.09 14.79
CA ILE A 5 -3.13 -2.28 14.22
C ILE A 5 -3.58 -1.60 12.92
N LEU A 6 -4.28 -2.33 12.04
CA LEU A 6 -4.84 -1.80 10.81
C LEU A 6 -5.83 -0.66 11.08
N GLU A 7 -6.72 -0.81 12.06
CA GLU A 7 -7.65 0.24 12.46
C GLU A 7 -6.94 1.48 13.00
N THR A 8 -5.90 1.27 13.82
CA THR A 8 -5.07 2.35 14.38
C THR A 8 -4.36 3.13 13.28
N ILE A 9 -3.72 2.42 12.34
CA ILE A 9 -3.03 3.02 11.19
C ILE A 9 -4.03 3.72 10.27
N SER A 10 -5.16 3.09 9.98
CA SER A 10 -6.20 3.66 9.10
C SER A 10 -6.76 4.96 9.67
N ARG A 11 -6.97 5.03 10.99
CA ARG A 11 -7.40 6.24 11.67
C ARG A 11 -6.35 7.34 11.55
N HIS A 12 -5.10 7.02 11.85
CA HIS A 12 -3.98 7.97 11.73
C HIS A 12 -3.84 8.54 10.31
N ILE A 13 -3.88 7.67 9.30
CA ILE A 13 -3.81 8.03 7.89
C ILE A 13 -4.97 8.97 7.49
N LYS A 14 -6.18 8.68 7.98
CA LYS A 14 -7.37 9.50 7.72
C LYS A 14 -7.25 10.87 8.39
N ASP A 15 -6.85 10.93 9.66
CA ASP A 15 -6.78 12.16 10.44
C ASP A 15 -5.68 13.10 9.90
N LYS A 16 -4.55 12.53 9.48
CA LYS A 16 -3.43 13.26 8.88
C LYS A 16 -3.61 13.53 7.39
N LYS A 17 -4.69 13.04 6.76
CA LYS A 17 -4.97 13.15 5.32
C LYS A 17 -3.77 12.74 4.44
N ILE A 18 -3.10 11.66 4.82
CA ILE A 18 -1.88 11.18 4.14
C ILE A 18 -2.19 10.66 2.74
N ILE A 19 -3.36 10.02 2.57
CA ILE A 19 -3.80 9.46 1.29
C ILE A 19 -4.68 10.49 0.55
N THR A 20 -4.45 10.61 -0.77
CA THR A 20 -5.20 11.52 -1.64
C THR A 20 -6.66 11.08 -1.84
N SER A 21 -7.52 12.03 -2.21
CA SER A 21 -8.91 11.73 -2.57
C SER A 21 -9.04 10.85 -3.82
N SER A 22 -8.04 10.83 -4.70
CA SER A 22 -7.99 9.96 -5.88
C SER A 22 -7.55 8.52 -5.59
N GLN A 23 -7.08 8.20 -4.37
CA GLN A 23 -6.80 6.82 -4.00
C GLN A 23 -8.11 6.08 -3.71
N HIS A 24 -8.43 5.05 -4.50
CA HIS A 24 -9.59 4.19 -4.29
C HIS A 24 -9.21 2.79 -3.76
N GLY A 25 -8.06 2.27 -4.17
CA GLY A 25 -7.57 0.97 -3.70
C GLY A 25 -7.35 0.96 -2.19
N PHE A 26 -7.81 -0.11 -1.53
CA PHE A 26 -7.68 -0.35 -0.08
C PHE A 26 -8.19 0.80 0.82
N THR A 27 -9.10 1.64 0.31
CA THR A 27 -9.66 2.77 1.05
C THR A 27 -11.10 2.50 1.43
N LYS A 28 -11.43 2.58 2.73
CA LYS A 28 -12.78 2.32 3.22
C LYS A 28 -13.80 3.27 2.55
N GLY A 29 -14.88 2.70 2.04
CA GLY A 29 -15.94 3.46 1.36
C GLY A 29 -15.66 3.79 -0.11
N LYS A 30 -14.54 3.31 -0.67
CA LYS A 30 -14.24 3.41 -2.09
C LYS A 30 -14.07 2.02 -2.71
N SER A 31 -14.33 1.94 -4.00
CA SER A 31 -14.27 0.70 -4.79
C SER A 31 -13.66 0.95 -6.16
N CYS A 32 -13.33 -0.13 -6.88
CA CYS A 32 -12.92 -0.06 -8.27
C CYS A 32 -13.98 0.65 -9.14
N LEU A 33 -15.27 0.39 -8.89
CA LEU A 33 -16.37 1.05 -9.60
C LEU A 33 -16.37 2.57 -9.37
N THR A 34 -16.26 3.02 -8.11
CA THR A 34 -16.19 4.47 -7.84
C THR A 34 -14.97 5.14 -8.47
N ASN A 35 -13.86 4.40 -8.60
CA ASN A 35 -12.65 4.90 -9.28
C ASN A 35 -12.91 5.10 -10.77
N LEU A 36 -13.53 4.10 -11.41
CA LEU A 36 -13.86 4.16 -12.82
C LEU A 36 -14.86 5.27 -13.12
N ILE A 37 -15.88 5.44 -12.29
CA ILE A 37 -16.87 6.52 -12.45
C ILE A 37 -16.19 7.89 -12.35
N ASN A 38 -15.39 8.12 -11.30
CA ASN A 38 -14.67 9.39 -11.12
C ASN A 38 -13.71 9.68 -12.28
N PHE A 39 -12.97 8.66 -12.72
CA PHE A 39 -12.07 8.78 -13.87
C PHE A 39 -12.84 9.12 -15.15
N GLN A 40 -13.95 8.43 -15.41
CA GLN A 40 -14.75 8.68 -16.61
C GLN A 40 -15.34 10.09 -16.61
N ASP A 41 -15.86 10.55 -15.46
CA ASP A 41 -16.42 11.90 -15.30
C ASP A 41 -15.38 12.99 -15.60
N GLU A 42 -14.17 12.85 -15.06
CA GLU A 42 -13.04 13.76 -15.32
C GLU A 42 -12.66 13.77 -16.81
N MET A 43 -12.55 12.58 -17.41
CA MET A 43 -12.22 12.44 -18.83
C MET A 43 -13.28 13.06 -19.74
N THR A 44 -14.56 12.82 -19.47
CA THR A 44 -15.66 13.38 -20.27
C THR A 44 -15.73 14.90 -20.14
N GLY A 45 -15.55 15.44 -18.94
CA GLY A 45 -15.53 16.90 -18.75
C GLY A 45 -14.43 17.59 -19.55
N LEU A 46 -13.22 17.00 -19.59
CA LEU A 46 -12.12 17.54 -20.39
C LEU A 46 -12.40 17.46 -21.90
N VAL A 47 -13.03 16.39 -22.37
CA VAL A 47 -13.41 16.23 -23.78
C VAL A 47 -14.50 17.22 -24.17
N ASP A 48 -15.48 17.44 -23.30
CA ASP A 48 -16.57 18.40 -23.53
C ASP A 48 -16.05 19.85 -23.59
N GLU A 49 -14.97 20.16 -22.87
CA GLU A 49 -14.22 21.43 -22.98
C GLU A 49 -13.39 21.55 -24.28
N GLY A 50 -13.39 20.51 -25.13
CA GLY A 50 -12.59 20.46 -26.35
C GLY A 50 -11.09 20.22 -26.10
N ARG A 51 -10.71 19.73 -24.93
CA ARG A 51 -9.30 19.46 -24.59
C ARG A 51 -8.89 18.07 -25.07
N ALA A 52 -7.70 17.97 -25.65
CA ALA A 52 -7.09 16.68 -25.94
C ALA A 52 -6.65 16.00 -24.63
N VAL A 53 -6.97 14.71 -24.50
CA VAL A 53 -6.62 13.92 -23.30
C VAL A 53 -5.78 12.72 -23.67
N ASN A 54 -4.70 12.50 -22.93
CA ASN A 54 -3.82 11.33 -23.04
C ASN A 54 -3.78 10.61 -21.70
N ILE A 55 -3.84 9.27 -21.72
CA ILE A 55 -3.84 8.44 -20.52
C ILE A 55 -2.53 7.66 -20.45
N VAL A 56 -1.87 7.69 -19.29
CA VAL A 56 -0.73 6.82 -18.99
C VAL A 56 -1.16 5.82 -17.92
N SER A 57 -1.15 4.54 -18.27
CA SER A 57 -1.43 3.44 -17.34
C SER A 57 -0.12 2.81 -16.87
N LEU A 58 0.07 2.72 -15.56
CA LEU A 58 1.26 2.15 -14.93
C LEU A 58 0.83 1.00 -14.02
N ASP A 59 1.53 -0.12 -14.11
CA ASP A 59 1.35 -1.27 -13.23
C ASP A 59 2.71 -1.78 -12.73
N PHE A 60 2.77 -2.11 -11.44
CA PHE A 60 3.97 -2.65 -10.81
C PHE A 60 3.85 -4.17 -10.73
N SER A 61 4.69 -4.88 -11.47
CA SER A 61 4.80 -6.33 -11.34
C SER A 61 5.20 -6.70 -9.91
N LYS A 62 4.41 -7.56 -9.27
CA LYS A 62 4.64 -8.04 -7.89
C LYS A 62 4.94 -6.89 -6.90
N ALA A 63 4.07 -5.89 -6.86
CA ALA A 63 4.27 -4.67 -6.07
C ALA A 63 4.66 -4.90 -4.60
N PHE A 64 4.09 -5.92 -3.94
CA PHE A 64 4.40 -6.24 -2.55
C PHE A 64 5.73 -6.98 -2.36
N ASP A 65 6.21 -7.70 -3.38
CA ASP A 65 7.51 -8.36 -3.34
C ASP A 65 8.65 -7.39 -3.70
N THR A 66 8.32 -6.34 -4.46
CA THR A 66 9.29 -5.37 -5.00
C THR A 66 9.49 -4.15 -4.09
N VAL A 67 8.62 -3.95 -3.10
CA VAL A 67 8.70 -2.79 -2.20
C VAL A 67 9.94 -2.87 -1.30
N SER A 68 10.77 -1.82 -1.30
CA SER A 68 11.91 -1.74 -0.37
C SER A 68 11.43 -1.52 1.06
N TYR A 69 11.77 -2.44 1.97
CA TYR A 69 11.42 -2.31 3.38
C TYR A 69 12.00 -1.07 4.03
N LYS A 70 13.23 -0.68 3.67
CA LYS A 70 13.86 0.55 4.17
C LYS A 70 13.01 1.78 3.81
N ILE A 71 12.65 1.92 2.53
CA ILE A 71 11.85 3.05 2.05
C ILE A 71 10.46 3.05 2.69
N LEU A 72 9.86 1.87 2.88
CA LEU A 72 8.57 1.74 3.56
C LEU A 72 8.64 2.26 5.01
N ILE A 73 9.62 1.79 5.79
CA ILE A 73 9.80 2.23 7.19
C ILE A 73 10.09 3.73 7.26
N ASP A 74 11.00 4.25 6.43
CA ASP A 74 11.32 5.68 6.40
C ASP A 74 10.07 6.53 6.12
N LYS A 75 9.21 6.11 5.17
CA LYS A 75 7.93 6.80 4.89
C LYS A 75 6.95 6.73 6.06
N LEU A 76 6.83 5.58 6.71
CA LEU A 76 5.93 5.40 7.85
C LEU A 76 6.37 6.25 9.07
N LEU A 77 7.68 6.40 9.28
CA LEU A 77 8.25 7.32 10.26
C LEU A 77 7.95 8.79 9.91
N MET A 78 8.14 9.18 8.65
CA MET A 78 7.80 10.53 8.18
C MET A 78 6.32 10.87 8.36
N TYR A 79 5.44 9.87 8.23
CA TYR A 79 4.01 10.03 8.49
C TYR A 79 3.65 10.12 9.98
N GLY A 80 4.61 9.94 10.88
CA GLY A 80 4.46 10.17 12.31
C GLY A 80 3.62 9.11 13.01
N LEU A 81 3.68 7.85 12.58
CA LEU A 81 3.07 6.75 13.32
C LEU A 81 3.71 6.61 14.71
N ALA A 82 2.89 6.19 15.69
CA ALA A 82 3.37 5.95 17.04
C ALA A 82 4.50 4.92 17.08
N GLU A 83 5.50 5.14 17.93
CA GLU A 83 6.69 4.28 18.04
C GLU A 83 6.35 2.80 18.29
N GLN A 84 5.33 2.52 19.11
CA GLN A 84 4.88 1.13 19.34
C GLN A 84 4.41 0.47 18.03
N THR A 85 3.70 1.23 17.19
CA THR A 85 3.12 0.74 15.94
C THR A 85 4.22 0.48 14.95
N MET A 86 5.22 1.36 14.89
CA MET A 86 6.42 1.19 14.10
C MET A 86 7.19 -0.07 14.51
N ARG A 87 7.46 -0.24 15.81
CA ARG A 87 8.14 -1.44 16.34
C ARG A 87 7.38 -2.72 16.04
N TRP A 88 6.05 -2.69 16.11
CA TRP A 88 5.22 -3.83 15.74
C TRP A 88 5.34 -4.16 14.25
N ILE A 89 5.28 -3.15 13.37
CA ILE A 89 5.42 -3.34 11.91
C ILE A 89 6.81 -3.90 11.57
N GLU A 90 7.87 -3.36 12.15
CA GLU A 90 9.24 -3.85 11.93
C GLU A 90 9.39 -5.32 12.33
N ASN A 91 8.89 -5.70 13.51
CA ASN A 91 8.90 -7.08 13.96
C ASN A 91 8.07 -7.99 13.05
N TRP A 92 6.92 -7.51 12.56
CA TRP A 92 6.06 -8.26 11.65
C TRP A 92 6.73 -8.49 10.29
N ILE A 93 7.44 -7.49 9.75
CA ILE A 93 8.19 -7.64 8.49
C ILE A 93 9.36 -8.60 8.68
N ASN A 94 10.14 -8.44 9.75
CA ASN A 94 11.33 -9.25 10.02
C ASN A 94 11.00 -10.72 10.30
N SER A 95 9.90 -11.01 11.01
CA SER A 95 9.46 -12.38 11.27
C SER A 95 9.04 -13.13 10.00
N ARG A 96 8.52 -12.43 8.99
CA ARG A 96 8.23 -13.00 7.67
C ARG A 96 9.50 -13.28 6.86
N ALA A 97 10.51 -12.42 6.95
CA ALA A 97 11.81 -12.67 6.31
C ALA A 97 12.49 -13.93 6.88
N GLN A 98 12.47 -14.10 8.21
CA GLN A 98 13.03 -15.28 8.89
C GLN A 98 12.33 -16.60 8.50
N SER A 99 11.01 -16.59 8.29
CA SER A 99 10.27 -17.79 7.86
C SER A 99 10.63 -18.26 6.44
N CYS A 100 11.02 -17.34 5.56
CA CYS A 100 11.45 -17.67 4.20
C CYS A 100 12.89 -18.24 4.17
N ASP A 101 13.77 -17.74 5.05
CA ASP A 101 15.15 -18.19 5.17
C ASP A 101 15.23 -19.62 5.73
N GLN A 102 14.46 -19.91 6.78
CA GLN A 102 14.34 -21.26 7.35
C GLN A 102 13.79 -22.27 6.35
N ARG A 103 12.90 -21.88 5.43
CA ARG A 103 12.43 -22.79 4.37
C ARG A 103 13.55 -23.14 3.39
N HIS A 104 14.45 -22.21 3.08
CA HIS A 104 15.57 -22.48 2.18
C HIS A 104 16.57 -23.46 2.80
N GLU A 105 16.88 -23.32 4.10
CA GLU A 105 17.73 -24.27 4.82
C GLU A 105 17.10 -25.66 4.95
N VAL A 106 15.79 -25.76 5.22
CA VAL A 106 15.08 -27.04 5.30
C VAL A 106 15.03 -27.76 3.95
N TRP A 107 14.87 -27.05 2.84
CA TRP A 107 14.95 -27.66 1.50
C TRP A 107 16.36 -28.18 1.17
N LEU A 108 17.42 -27.48 1.56
CA LEU A 108 18.80 -27.95 1.37
C LEU A 108 19.15 -29.13 2.28
N ALA A 109 18.65 -29.15 3.52
CA ALA A 109 18.84 -30.25 4.45
C ALA A 109 18.05 -31.52 4.07
N ALA A 110 16.90 -31.39 3.41
CA ALA A 110 16.09 -32.51 2.92
C ALA A 110 16.53 -33.06 1.55
N SER A 111 17.49 -32.40 0.90
CA SER A 111 18.04 -32.80 -0.42
C SER A 111 19.43 -33.46 -0.33
N ASN A 112 19.91 -33.76 0.89
CA ASN A 112 21.13 -34.51 1.18
C ASN A 112 20.82 -35.82 1.90
#